data_AF-A0AB74V9V4-F1
#
_entry.id   AF-A0AB74V9V4-F1
#
_cell.length_a   1.000
_cell.length_b   1.000
_cell.length_c   1.000
_cell.angle_alpha   90.00
_cell.angle_beta   90.00
_cell.angle_gamma   90.00
#
_symmetry.space_group_name_H-M   'P 1'
#
loop_
_entity.id
_entity.type
_entity.pdbx_description
1 polymer ?
#
loop_
_entity_poly.entity_id
_entity_poly.type
_entity_poly.pdbx_seq_one_letter_code
_entity_poly.pdbx_strand_id
1 'polypeptide(L)'
;MGTEKNEKVQLNTAQLLVKCLEAEGVEYIFGIPGEENLEVMNAIEGSSIKFITTRHEQGAAFMADLYGRLTGKAGVCLSTLGPGATNLVTGVADAHSDGAPVVAITGQVGTERMHITSHQFLDLCKMFEPITKRSKQIVRPDTVNEIVRIAFKYAESEKPGACHIDLPVNISKMPVSICEKPLEKKIPPKEYAALASIEEAASEIFKARNPVILAGSGAIRNNAAKAVTEFASNLKIPVINTMMAKGIIPFDNIYSMWTIGIPQKDYVNKVIEDADLVVTIGYDIVEYAPAKWNVNGDTKIVHVDTRPSHINKLYQPIVEVVGDISDALYNIMRRTSRKEEPVDALKIKEKMVNEHQIYAEDESFPMKPQKILSDVRKVMGPHDIVVSDVGAHKMWIARHYNCYEPNTCIISNGFATMGIGVPGAIAAKLINPSKKVLAIVGDGGFMMNNQEIETALRIGTPIVVLIFNDRNYGLIKWKQEDQYGKSCYVEFTNPDFVKMAESMYAKGYRVEKSEDLIPILEEAFKQDVPVIIDCQVDYRENTKLTKHLAEVYKNL
;
A
#
# COMPACT_ATOMS: atom_id res chain seq x y z
N MET A 1 -14.79 36.18 46.32
CA MET A 1 -14.04 35.09 45.65
C MET A 1 -15.06 34.12 45.10
N GLY A 2 -15.46 34.32 43.83
CA GLY A 2 -16.39 33.42 43.15
C GLY A 2 -15.63 32.18 42.69
N THR A 3 -15.97 31.03 43.24
CA THR A 3 -15.55 29.74 42.70
C THR A 3 -16.28 29.52 41.37
N GLU A 4 -15.58 29.69 40.26
CA GLU A 4 -16.00 29.09 38.98
C GLU A 4 -16.04 27.56 39.19
N LYS A 5 -17.23 27.05 39.50
CA LYS A 5 -17.52 25.64 39.29
C LYS A 5 -17.42 25.42 37.79
N ASN A 6 -16.32 24.84 37.33
CA ASN A 6 -16.28 24.15 36.05
C ASN A 6 -17.32 23.03 36.12
N GLU A 7 -18.58 23.33 35.78
CA GLU A 7 -19.58 22.31 35.48
C GLU A 7 -19.03 21.53 34.29
N LYS A 8 -18.50 20.33 34.57
CA LYS A 8 -18.11 19.42 33.50
C LYS A 8 -19.36 19.12 32.69
N VAL A 9 -19.41 19.58 31.45
CA VAL A 9 -20.49 19.26 30.53
C VAL A 9 -20.51 17.75 30.34
N GLN A 10 -21.67 17.13 30.62
CA GLN A 10 -21.87 15.71 30.40
C GLN A 10 -21.85 15.43 28.89
N LEU A 11 -20.92 14.58 28.45
CA LEU A 11 -20.79 14.20 27.03
C LEU A 11 -21.76 13.07 26.69
N ASN A 12 -22.14 12.96 25.42
CA ASN A 12 -22.73 11.74 24.88
C ASN A 12 -21.65 10.79 24.30
N THR A 13 -22.04 9.57 23.96
CA THR A 13 -21.11 8.55 23.45
C THR A 13 -20.37 9.01 22.20
N ALA A 14 -21.03 9.68 21.26
CA ALA A 14 -20.39 10.16 20.03
C ALA A 14 -19.34 11.24 20.31
N GLN A 15 -19.63 12.18 21.22
CA GLN A 15 -18.66 13.19 21.64
C GLN A 15 -17.44 12.56 22.31
N LEU A 16 -17.63 11.54 23.14
CA LEU A 16 -16.50 10.82 23.74
C LEU A 16 -15.73 10.00 22.70
N LEU A 17 -16.41 9.37 21.72
CA LEU A 17 -15.76 8.70 20.58
C LEU A 17 -14.80 9.68 19.87
N VAL A 18 -15.30 10.86 19.48
CA VAL A 18 -14.50 11.88 18.78
C VAL A 18 -13.31 12.35 19.62
N LYS A 19 -13.51 12.60 20.93
CA LYS A 19 -12.38 12.93 21.83
C LYS A 19 -11.34 11.80 21.93
N CYS A 20 -11.77 10.54 21.84
CA CYS A 20 -10.83 9.42 21.78
C CYS A 20 -10.06 9.41 20.47
N LEU A 21 -10.71 9.70 19.33
CA LEU A 21 -10.03 9.82 18.03
C LEU A 21 -9.02 10.98 18.02
N GLU A 22 -9.35 12.13 18.62
CA GLU A 22 -8.40 13.24 18.80
C GLU A 22 -7.19 12.81 19.65
N ALA A 23 -7.42 12.06 20.74
CA ALA A 23 -6.35 11.55 21.60
C ALA A 23 -5.45 10.51 20.91
N GLU A 24 -5.98 9.77 19.93
CA GLU A 24 -5.20 8.89 19.06
C GLU A 24 -4.40 9.64 17.98
N GLY A 25 -4.68 10.95 17.81
CA GLY A 25 -4.02 11.82 16.85
C GLY A 25 -4.61 11.74 15.45
N VAL A 26 -5.90 11.40 15.33
CA VAL A 26 -6.62 11.39 14.05
C VAL A 26 -6.72 12.82 13.50
N GLU A 27 -6.22 13.03 12.29
CA GLU A 27 -6.29 14.32 11.60
C GLU A 27 -7.43 14.35 10.58
N TYR A 28 -7.63 13.24 9.86
CA TYR A 28 -8.63 13.09 8.81
C TYR A 28 -9.52 11.88 9.07
N ILE A 29 -10.81 12.04 8.79
CA ILE A 29 -11.76 10.93 8.61
C ILE A 29 -12.28 11.01 7.18
N PHE A 30 -12.11 9.93 6.42
CA PHE A 30 -12.64 9.84 5.05
C PHE A 30 -13.96 9.09 5.08
N GLY A 31 -15.01 9.58 4.41
CA GLY A 31 -16.27 8.83 4.45
C GLY A 31 -17.49 9.51 3.85
N ILE A 32 -18.61 8.84 4.01
CA ILE A 32 -19.93 9.36 3.64
C ILE A 32 -20.82 9.39 4.90
N PRO A 33 -21.39 10.55 5.27
CA PRO A 33 -22.32 10.62 6.39
C PRO A 33 -23.65 9.96 6.04
N GLY A 34 -24.36 9.48 7.06
CA GLY A 34 -25.73 8.98 6.94
C GLY A 34 -26.49 9.14 8.24
N GLU A 35 -27.79 8.81 8.22
CA GLU A 35 -28.72 9.02 9.35
C GLU A 35 -28.18 8.46 10.67
N GLU A 36 -27.62 7.26 10.64
CA GLU A 36 -27.19 6.58 11.88
C GLU A 36 -25.87 7.12 12.46
N ASN A 37 -25.18 7.99 11.71
CA ASN A 37 -23.95 8.64 12.15
C ASN A 37 -24.11 10.14 12.44
N LEU A 38 -25.33 10.69 12.38
CA LEU A 38 -25.55 12.13 12.54
C LEU A 38 -24.95 12.69 13.84
N GLU A 39 -25.06 11.94 14.94
CA GLU A 39 -24.49 12.36 16.22
C GLU A 39 -22.95 12.39 16.20
N VAL A 40 -22.31 11.47 15.47
CA VAL A 40 -20.86 11.47 15.25
C VAL A 40 -20.46 12.65 14.37
N MET A 41 -21.23 12.95 13.32
CA MET A 41 -20.97 14.10 12.44
C MET A 41 -21.04 15.43 13.20
N ASN A 42 -22.07 15.60 14.03
CA ASN A 42 -22.23 16.76 14.90
C ASN A 42 -21.07 16.90 15.91
N ALA A 43 -20.59 15.78 16.45
CA ALA A 43 -19.42 15.79 17.34
C ALA A 43 -18.11 16.14 16.61
N ILE A 44 -17.93 15.68 15.36
CA ILE A 44 -16.74 16.00 14.54
C ILE A 44 -16.70 17.49 14.20
N GLU A 45 -17.83 18.13 13.92
CA GLU A 45 -17.89 19.58 13.62
C GLU A 45 -17.26 20.45 14.72
N GLY A 46 -17.39 20.03 15.99
CA GLY A 46 -16.78 20.71 17.14
C GLY A 46 -15.34 20.29 17.48
N SER A 47 -14.69 19.49 16.63
CA SER A 47 -13.38 18.87 16.90
C SER A 47 -12.27 19.43 16.00
N SER A 48 -11.01 19.03 16.25
CA SER A 48 -9.91 19.35 15.34
C SER A 48 -9.84 18.46 14.08
N ILE A 49 -10.67 17.41 14.01
CA ILE A 49 -10.65 16.41 12.95
C ILE A 49 -11.30 16.98 11.69
N LYS A 50 -10.63 16.81 10.54
CA LYS A 50 -11.19 17.18 9.24
C LYS A 50 -11.93 16.01 8.63
N PHE A 51 -13.24 16.16 8.45
CA PHE A 51 -14.02 15.18 7.71
C PHE A 51 -13.90 15.41 6.20
N ILE A 52 -13.36 14.43 5.49
CA ILE A 52 -13.23 14.43 4.03
C ILE A 52 -14.37 13.60 3.46
N THR A 53 -15.45 14.29 3.06
CA THR A 53 -16.56 13.64 2.38
C THR A 53 -16.07 13.04 1.06
N THR A 54 -16.27 11.75 0.85
CA THR A 54 -15.95 11.07 -0.42
C THR A 54 -17.21 10.87 -1.26
N ARG A 55 -17.04 10.36 -2.48
CA ARG A 55 -18.16 10.05 -3.40
C ARG A 55 -18.53 8.58 -3.40
N HIS A 56 -17.65 7.73 -2.87
CA HIS A 56 -17.94 6.34 -2.53
C HIS A 56 -17.16 5.91 -1.28
N GLU A 57 -17.72 5.01 -0.46
CA GLU A 57 -17.05 4.54 0.77
C GLU A 57 -15.79 3.72 0.44
N GLN A 58 -15.77 3.02 -0.69
CA GLN A 58 -14.55 2.35 -1.17
C GLN A 58 -13.37 3.34 -1.33
N GLY A 59 -13.63 4.52 -1.90
CA GLY A 59 -12.63 5.58 -2.02
C GLY A 59 -12.15 6.07 -0.64
N ALA A 60 -13.05 6.18 0.33
CA ALA A 60 -12.69 6.53 1.71
C ALA A 60 -11.79 5.48 2.37
N ALA A 61 -12.10 4.20 2.21
CA ALA A 61 -11.28 3.11 2.75
C ALA A 61 -9.88 3.11 2.11
N PHE A 62 -9.76 3.35 0.80
CA PHE A 62 -8.46 3.45 0.12
C PHE A 62 -7.65 4.69 0.53
N MET A 63 -8.30 5.83 0.78
CA MET A 63 -7.61 7.01 1.35
C MET A 63 -7.08 6.72 2.76
N ALA A 64 -7.87 6.06 3.60
CA ALA A 64 -7.46 5.64 4.94
C ALA A 64 -6.31 4.62 4.89
N ASP A 65 -6.36 3.67 3.97
CA ASP A 65 -5.28 2.71 3.72
C ASP A 65 -3.97 3.45 3.41
N LEU A 66 -3.95 4.30 2.39
CA LEU A 66 -2.71 4.98 2.00
C LEU A 66 -2.22 5.97 3.06
N TYR A 67 -3.14 6.57 3.82
CA TYR A 67 -2.76 7.34 5.00
C TYR A 67 -2.00 6.46 6.01
N GLY A 68 -2.52 5.26 6.27
CA GLY A 68 -1.89 4.27 7.13
C GLY A 68 -0.50 3.86 6.68
N ARG A 69 -0.33 3.52 5.40
CA ARG A 69 0.97 3.09 4.87
C ARG A 69 2.05 4.16 4.93
N LEU A 70 1.68 5.41 4.60
CA LEU A 70 2.65 6.50 4.50
C LEU A 70 3.02 7.11 5.84
N THR A 71 2.13 7.06 6.83
CA THR A 71 2.35 7.70 8.14
C THR A 71 2.69 6.71 9.26
N GLY A 72 2.34 5.43 9.11
CA GLY A 72 2.39 4.43 10.17
C GLY A 72 1.34 4.63 11.28
N LYS A 73 0.46 5.62 11.15
CA LYS A 73 -0.66 5.88 12.07
C LYS A 73 -1.95 5.38 11.44
N ALA A 74 -2.90 4.90 12.24
CA ALA A 74 -4.14 4.39 11.67
C ALA A 74 -4.92 5.45 10.90
N GLY A 75 -5.17 5.21 9.61
CA GLY A 75 -6.14 5.98 8.83
C GLY A 75 -7.57 5.63 9.23
N VAL A 76 -8.49 6.61 9.21
CA VAL A 76 -9.88 6.39 9.63
C VAL A 76 -10.82 6.55 8.45
N CYS A 77 -11.64 5.53 8.20
CA CYS A 77 -12.75 5.60 7.27
C CYS A 77 -14.09 5.44 7.99
N LEU A 78 -15.13 6.10 7.48
CA LEU A 78 -16.45 6.13 8.10
C LEU A 78 -17.57 5.91 7.08
N SER A 79 -18.56 5.10 7.45
CA SER A 79 -19.80 4.95 6.71
C SER A 79 -21.00 4.83 7.64
N THR A 80 -22.19 5.05 7.11
CA THR A 80 -23.42 4.57 7.75
C THR A 80 -23.50 3.03 7.71
N LEU A 81 -24.61 2.47 8.19
CA LEU A 81 -24.92 1.04 8.18
C LEU A 81 -25.20 0.49 6.76
N GLY A 82 -25.49 -0.82 6.69
CA GLY A 82 -26.02 -1.47 5.49
C GLY A 82 -25.16 -1.23 4.24
N PRO A 83 -25.68 -0.59 3.19
CA PRO A 83 -24.95 -0.38 1.94
C PRO A 83 -23.62 0.37 2.13
N GLY A 84 -23.58 1.37 3.01
CA GLY A 84 -22.36 2.13 3.27
C GLY A 84 -21.27 1.26 3.89
N ALA A 85 -21.63 0.47 4.91
CA ALA A 85 -20.74 -0.48 5.54
C ALA A 85 -20.28 -1.58 4.55
N THR A 86 -21.16 -2.09 3.69
CA THR A 86 -20.77 -3.07 2.67
C THR A 86 -19.84 -2.48 1.60
N ASN A 87 -19.94 -1.19 1.31
CA ASN A 87 -19.06 -0.51 0.36
C ASN A 87 -17.64 -0.29 0.91
N LEU A 88 -17.46 -0.27 2.24
CA LEU A 88 -16.13 -0.22 2.88
C LEU A 88 -15.36 -1.55 2.79
N VAL A 89 -16.06 -2.69 2.71
CA VAL A 89 -15.50 -4.05 2.88
C VAL A 89 -14.24 -4.27 2.05
N THR A 90 -14.29 -3.95 0.75
CA THR A 90 -13.16 -4.20 -0.15
C THR A 90 -11.92 -3.37 0.21
N GLY A 91 -12.07 -2.08 0.51
CA GLY A 91 -10.91 -1.24 0.88
C GLY A 91 -10.35 -1.59 2.25
N VAL A 92 -11.21 -2.00 3.19
CA VAL A 92 -10.79 -2.48 4.52
C VAL A 92 -10.04 -3.81 4.41
N ALA A 93 -10.48 -4.71 3.52
CA ALA A 93 -9.80 -5.97 3.23
C ALA A 93 -8.43 -5.75 2.57
N ASP A 94 -8.29 -4.78 1.65
CA ASP A 94 -7.01 -4.39 1.06
C ASP A 94 -6.03 -3.92 2.15
N ALA A 95 -6.45 -2.96 2.97
CA ALA A 95 -5.65 -2.43 4.08
C ALA A 95 -5.18 -3.53 5.04
N HIS A 96 -6.08 -4.45 5.42
CA HIS A 96 -5.72 -5.57 6.29
C HIS A 96 -4.71 -6.53 5.65
N SER A 97 -4.93 -6.91 4.40
CA SER A 97 -4.08 -7.87 3.68
C SER A 97 -2.69 -7.32 3.42
N ASP A 98 -2.59 -6.03 3.10
CA ASP A 98 -1.34 -5.36 2.77
C ASP A 98 -0.61 -4.80 4.01
N GLY A 99 -1.23 -4.88 5.18
CA GLY A 99 -0.62 -4.45 6.43
C GLY A 99 -0.60 -2.94 6.64
N ALA A 100 -1.66 -2.25 6.22
CA ALA A 100 -1.89 -0.85 6.49
C ALA A 100 -2.75 -0.67 7.76
N PRO A 101 -2.35 0.17 8.72
CA PRO A 101 -3.16 0.45 9.90
C PRO A 101 -4.40 1.26 9.50
N VAL A 102 -5.59 0.70 9.73
CA VAL A 102 -6.87 1.37 9.45
C VAL A 102 -7.86 1.11 10.59
N VAL A 103 -8.69 2.11 10.91
CA VAL A 103 -9.88 1.94 11.76
C VAL A 103 -11.11 2.34 10.95
N ALA A 104 -11.95 1.37 10.63
CA ALA A 104 -13.24 1.58 9.99
C ALA A 104 -14.32 1.80 11.05
N ILE A 105 -15.12 2.85 10.89
CA ILE A 105 -16.22 3.20 11.80
C ILE A 105 -17.53 3.11 11.04
N THR A 106 -18.45 2.26 11.50
CA THR A 106 -19.79 2.12 10.91
C THR A 106 -20.88 2.59 11.86
N GLY A 107 -21.92 3.18 11.28
CA GLY A 107 -23.21 3.32 11.95
C GLY A 107 -23.96 2.01 12.02
N GLN A 108 -24.92 1.96 12.94
CA GLN A 108 -25.85 0.85 13.05
C GLN A 108 -27.23 1.33 13.50
N VAL A 109 -28.28 0.56 13.17
CA VAL A 109 -29.62 0.75 13.72
C VAL A 109 -29.60 0.73 15.26
N GLY A 110 -30.66 1.24 15.88
CA GLY A 110 -30.83 1.13 17.33
C GLY A 110 -30.86 -0.33 17.80
N THR A 111 -30.30 -0.60 18.98
CA THR A 111 -30.20 -1.96 19.54
C THR A 111 -31.55 -2.67 19.68
N GLU A 112 -32.63 -1.90 19.86
CA GLU A 112 -34.02 -2.38 19.91
C GLU A 112 -34.54 -2.93 18.58
N ARG A 113 -33.85 -2.67 17.46
CA ARG A 113 -34.21 -3.17 16.13
C ARG A 113 -33.32 -4.30 15.61
N MET A 114 -32.23 -4.62 16.30
CA MET A 114 -31.23 -5.60 15.83
C MET A 114 -31.70 -7.06 15.90
N HIS A 115 -32.72 -7.36 16.71
CA HIS A 115 -33.23 -8.72 16.90
C HIS A 115 -34.44 -9.04 16.00
N ILE A 116 -34.82 -8.12 15.11
CA ILE A 116 -35.93 -8.27 14.17
C ILE A 116 -35.46 -7.95 12.74
N THR A 117 -36.30 -8.26 11.75
CA THR A 117 -36.09 -7.78 10.38
C THR A 117 -36.21 -6.27 10.36
N SER A 118 -35.09 -5.59 10.15
CA SER A 118 -34.98 -4.13 10.20
C SER A 118 -34.36 -3.60 8.92
N HIS A 119 -34.81 -2.41 8.49
CA HIS A 119 -34.26 -1.70 7.34
C HIS A 119 -32.73 -1.55 7.47
N GLN A 120 -31.99 -2.00 6.46
CA GLN A 120 -30.52 -1.94 6.34
C GLN A 120 -29.69 -2.65 7.43
N PHE A 121 -30.33 -3.37 8.37
CA PHE A 121 -29.60 -4.10 9.39
C PHE A 121 -28.84 -5.30 8.79
N LEU A 122 -27.56 -5.39 9.12
CA LEU A 122 -26.69 -6.53 8.89
C LEU A 122 -25.81 -6.71 10.14
N ASP A 123 -25.38 -7.94 10.41
CA ASP A 123 -24.36 -8.22 11.44
C ASP A 123 -23.00 -7.76 10.92
N LEU A 124 -22.75 -6.45 11.03
CA LEU A 124 -21.52 -5.82 10.54
C LEU A 124 -20.30 -6.36 11.27
N CYS A 125 -20.43 -6.69 12.56
CA CYS A 125 -19.31 -7.25 13.30
C CYS A 125 -18.80 -8.56 12.68
N LYS A 126 -19.71 -9.50 12.37
CA LYS A 126 -19.35 -10.75 11.68
C LYS A 126 -18.84 -10.52 10.25
N MET A 127 -19.38 -9.54 9.55
CA MET A 127 -18.96 -9.21 8.18
C MET A 127 -17.52 -8.69 8.12
N PHE A 128 -17.12 -7.86 9.09
CA PHE A 128 -15.78 -7.28 9.16
C PHE A 128 -14.75 -8.17 9.90
N GLU A 129 -15.19 -9.15 10.69
CA GLU A 129 -14.31 -10.08 11.41
C GLU A 129 -13.22 -10.75 10.54
N PRO A 130 -13.50 -11.30 9.34
CA PRO A 130 -12.47 -11.97 8.53
C PRO A 130 -11.47 -11.02 7.87
N ILE A 131 -11.76 -9.72 7.84
CA ILE A 131 -10.97 -8.69 7.15
C ILE A 131 -10.42 -7.64 8.11
N THR A 132 -10.46 -7.91 9.42
CA THR A 132 -9.94 -7.02 10.46
C THR A 132 -9.25 -7.81 11.57
N LYS A 133 -8.33 -7.16 12.29
CA LYS A 133 -7.71 -7.73 13.50
C LYS A 133 -8.69 -7.76 14.67
N ARG A 134 -9.60 -6.78 14.72
CA ARG A 134 -10.64 -6.64 15.74
C ARG A 134 -11.86 -5.97 15.11
N SER A 135 -13.04 -6.52 15.39
CA SER A 135 -14.33 -5.94 15.05
C SER A 135 -15.17 -5.85 16.34
N LYS A 136 -15.63 -4.65 16.70
CA LYS A 136 -16.31 -4.39 17.98
C LYS A 136 -17.50 -3.45 17.83
N GLN A 137 -18.65 -3.86 18.36
CA GLN A 137 -19.80 -2.98 18.52
C GLN A 137 -19.79 -2.31 19.89
N ILE A 138 -20.08 -1.01 19.92
CA ILE A 138 -20.26 -0.25 21.16
C ILE A 138 -21.69 -0.49 21.63
N VAL A 139 -21.85 -1.37 22.62
CA VAL A 139 -23.16 -1.71 23.23
C VAL A 139 -23.47 -0.88 24.48
N ARG A 140 -22.48 -0.20 25.06
CA ARG A 140 -22.62 0.65 26.25
C ARG A 140 -21.74 1.90 26.13
N PRO A 141 -22.26 3.10 26.51
CA PRO A 141 -21.51 4.36 26.45
C PRO A 141 -20.13 4.32 27.13
N ASP A 142 -20.06 3.73 28.33
CA ASP A 142 -18.85 3.72 29.17
C ASP A 142 -17.70 2.86 28.61
N THR A 143 -17.92 2.12 27.50
CA THR A 143 -16.90 1.24 26.89
C THR A 143 -16.21 1.86 25.68
N VAL A 144 -16.65 3.03 25.22
CA VAL A 144 -16.17 3.64 23.97
C VAL A 144 -14.67 3.93 23.99
N ASN A 145 -14.14 4.41 25.11
CA ASN A 145 -12.71 4.74 25.28
C ASN A 145 -11.82 3.49 25.23
N GLU A 146 -12.26 2.38 25.83
CA GLU A 146 -11.58 1.08 25.75
C GLU A 146 -11.62 0.51 24.33
N ILE A 147 -12.78 0.55 23.67
CA ILE A 147 -12.97 0.02 22.31
C ILE A 147 -12.10 0.79 21.31
N VAL A 148 -12.09 2.12 21.37
CA VAL A 148 -11.23 2.95 20.51
C VAL A 148 -9.77 2.63 20.76
N ARG A 149 -9.31 2.63 22.02
CA ARG A 149 -7.90 2.35 22.34
C ARG A 149 -7.47 0.95 21.87
N ILE A 150 -8.33 -0.06 22.02
CA ILE A 150 -8.07 -1.41 21.52
C ILE A 150 -7.98 -1.41 20.00
N ALA A 151 -8.92 -0.78 19.29
CA ALA A 151 -8.93 -0.72 17.83
C ALA A 151 -7.63 -0.10 17.29
N PHE A 152 -7.24 1.08 17.80
CA PHE A 152 -6.00 1.74 17.36
C PHE A 152 -4.74 0.96 17.75
N LYS A 153 -4.67 0.42 18.98
CA LYS A 153 -3.54 -0.42 19.40
C LYS A 153 -3.32 -1.60 18.45
N TYR A 154 -4.40 -2.32 18.10
CA TYR A 154 -4.27 -3.49 17.24
C TYR A 154 -4.07 -3.11 15.78
N ALA A 155 -4.71 -2.06 15.27
CA ALA A 155 -4.51 -1.57 13.92
C ALA A 155 -3.04 -1.21 13.67
N GLU A 156 -2.38 -0.54 14.62
CA GLU A 156 -0.98 -0.09 14.51
C GLU A 156 0.06 -1.15 14.92
N SER A 157 -0.30 -2.17 15.72
CA SER A 157 0.64 -3.23 16.12
C SER A 157 1.09 -4.11 14.94
N GLU A 158 2.34 -4.58 14.96
CA GLU A 158 2.89 -5.44 13.89
C GLU A 158 2.20 -6.83 13.82
N LYS A 159 1.84 -7.36 12.65
CA LYS A 159 1.72 -6.66 11.35
C LYS A 159 0.50 -5.72 11.44
N PRO A 160 0.60 -4.45 11.01
CA PRO A 160 -0.54 -3.54 11.05
C PRO A 160 -1.69 -4.09 10.21
N GLY A 161 -2.87 -3.53 10.38
CA GLY A 161 -4.03 -3.94 9.59
C GLY A 161 -5.28 -3.20 10.00
N ALA A 162 -6.41 -3.57 9.42
CA ALA A 162 -7.66 -2.92 9.76
C ALA A 162 -8.25 -3.38 11.11
N CYS A 163 -8.94 -2.48 11.79
CA CYS A 163 -9.89 -2.74 12.87
C CYS A 163 -11.23 -2.07 12.55
N HIS A 164 -12.30 -2.51 13.20
CA HIS A 164 -13.66 -2.05 12.95
C HIS A 164 -14.39 -1.72 14.25
N ILE A 165 -15.06 -0.56 14.28
CA ILE A 165 -15.90 -0.08 15.36
C ILE A 165 -17.31 0.16 14.81
N ASP A 166 -18.31 -0.55 15.34
CA ASP A 166 -19.72 -0.40 15.00
C ASP A 166 -20.45 0.38 16.10
N LEU A 167 -21.16 1.46 15.75
CA LEU A 167 -21.85 2.33 16.70
C LEU A 167 -23.36 2.42 16.41
N PRO A 168 -24.21 1.81 17.26
CA PRO A 168 -25.65 1.95 17.17
C PRO A 168 -26.12 3.38 17.44
N VAL A 169 -27.09 3.86 16.64
CA VAL A 169 -27.60 5.25 16.71
C VAL A 169 -28.25 5.61 18.05
N ASN A 170 -28.87 4.66 18.75
CA ASN A 170 -29.44 4.92 20.07
C ASN A 170 -28.33 5.06 21.12
N ILE A 171 -27.26 4.25 21.03
CA ILE A 171 -26.10 4.30 21.91
C ILE A 171 -25.28 5.57 21.68
N SER A 172 -25.15 6.05 20.44
CA SER A 172 -24.38 7.27 20.12
C SER A 172 -24.88 8.50 20.86
N LYS A 173 -26.20 8.57 21.11
CA LYS A 173 -26.90 9.67 21.79
C LYS A 173 -26.92 9.57 23.31
N MET A 174 -26.63 8.38 23.87
CA MET A 174 -26.70 8.18 25.31
C MET A 174 -25.62 8.99 26.03
N PRO A 175 -25.94 9.54 27.23
CA PRO A 175 -24.96 10.26 28.04
C PRO A 175 -23.90 9.30 28.59
N VAL A 176 -22.67 9.77 28.68
CA VAL A 176 -21.57 9.06 29.33
C VAL A 176 -21.38 9.60 30.75
N SER A 177 -20.84 8.78 31.65
CA SER A 177 -20.37 9.23 32.96
C SER A 177 -19.33 10.37 32.83
N ILE A 178 -19.43 11.36 33.71
CA ILE A 178 -18.55 12.55 33.76
C ILE A 178 -17.07 12.23 34.02
N CYS A 179 -16.82 11.01 34.51
CA CYS A 179 -15.50 10.48 34.81
C CYS A 179 -14.81 9.88 33.57
N GLU A 180 -15.58 9.53 32.54
CA GLU A 180 -15.02 8.94 31.33
C GLU A 180 -14.22 9.95 30.52
N LYS A 181 -13.07 9.49 30.05
CA LYS A 181 -12.13 10.26 29.25
C LYS A 181 -11.36 9.33 28.31
N PRO A 182 -10.74 9.86 27.24
CA PRO A 182 -9.82 9.10 26.42
C PRO A 182 -8.74 8.41 27.26
N LEU A 183 -8.43 7.17 26.91
CA LEU A 183 -7.36 6.42 27.55
C LEU A 183 -6.00 6.86 27.01
N GLU A 184 -4.98 6.81 27.87
CA GLU A 184 -3.62 7.18 27.47
C GLU A 184 -3.01 6.18 26.48
N LYS A 185 -2.44 6.69 25.40
CA LYS A 185 -1.64 5.91 24.45
C LYS A 185 -0.25 5.67 25.01
N LYS A 186 0.02 4.44 25.44
CA LYS A 186 1.38 3.99 25.80
C LYS A 186 2.11 3.45 24.57
N ILE A 187 3.30 3.96 24.31
CA ILE A 187 4.20 3.44 23.26
C ILE A 187 4.98 2.26 23.87
N PRO A 188 4.86 1.04 23.31
CA PRO A 188 5.64 -0.09 23.80
C PRO A 188 7.14 0.13 23.54
N PRO A 189 8.03 -0.38 24.42
CA PRO A 189 9.45 -0.37 24.15
C PRO A 189 9.77 -1.22 22.91
N LYS A 190 10.89 -0.91 22.25
CA LYS A 190 11.40 -1.76 21.17
C LYS A 190 11.86 -3.11 21.71
N GLU A 191 11.50 -4.17 21.00
CA GLU A 191 11.99 -5.52 21.26
C GLU A 191 13.24 -5.76 20.41
N TYR A 192 14.27 -6.34 21.02
CA TYR A 192 15.56 -6.60 20.36
C TYR A 192 15.77 -8.10 20.21
N ALA A 193 16.43 -8.50 19.12
CA ALA A 193 16.69 -9.90 18.85
C ALA A 193 17.70 -10.49 19.84
N ALA A 194 17.52 -11.77 20.15
CA ALA A 194 18.44 -12.50 21.02
C ALA A 194 19.84 -12.57 20.40
N LEU A 195 20.87 -12.35 21.22
CA LEU A 195 22.26 -12.36 20.77
C LEU A 195 22.65 -13.69 20.11
N ALA A 196 22.16 -14.82 20.63
CA ALA A 196 22.42 -16.14 20.05
C ALA A 196 21.93 -16.24 18.59
N SER A 197 20.70 -15.80 18.30
CA SER A 197 20.17 -15.78 16.93
C SER A 197 20.95 -14.84 16.01
N ILE A 198 21.41 -13.69 16.53
CA ILE A 198 22.26 -12.75 15.79
C ILE A 198 23.60 -13.40 15.42
N GLU A 199 24.24 -14.11 16.35
CA GLU A 199 25.50 -14.81 16.12
C GLU A 199 25.35 -15.97 15.15
N GLU A 200 24.24 -16.71 15.23
CA GLU A 200 23.92 -17.79 14.31
C GLU A 200 23.68 -17.28 12.88
N ALA A 201 22.90 -16.20 12.73
CA ALA A 201 22.70 -15.53 11.44
C ALA A 201 24.02 -15.02 10.86
N ALA A 202 24.85 -14.36 11.67
CA ALA A 202 26.18 -13.89 11.28
C ALA A 202 27.08 -15.04 10.80
N SER A 203 27.02 -16.19 11.47
CA SER A 203 27.74 -17.41 11.09
C SER A 203 27.25 -17.97 9.75
N GLU A 204 25.94 -18.09 9.53
CA GLU A 204 25.42 -18.62 8.26
C GLU A 204 25.73 -17.67 7.09
N ILE A 205 25.63 -16.36 7.29
CA ILE A 205 26.02 -15.36 6.29
C ILE A 205 27.52 -15.43 5.96
N PHE A 206 28.37 -15.67 6.97
CA PHE A 206 29.82 -15.83 6.75
C PHE A 206 30.15 -17.05 5.90
N LYS A 207 29.43 -18.17 6.10
CA LYS A 207 29.64 -19.43 5.37
C LYS A 207 29.10 -19.38 3.94
N ALA A 208 28.12 -18.51 3.66
CA ALA A 208 27.45 -18.43 2.37
C ALA A 208 28.38 -17.91 1.27
N ARG A 209 28.39 -18.62 0.14
CA ARG A 209 29.14 -18.25 -1.07
C ARG A 209 28.36 -17.21 -1.87
N ASN A 210 27.06 -17.46 -2.09
CA ASN A 210 26.16 -16.64 -2.91
C ASN A 210 24.91 -16.24 -2.11
N PRO A 211 25.04 -15.47 -1.01
CA PRO A 211 23.88 -14.98 -0.29
C PRO A 211 23.12 -13.93 -1.11
N VAL A 212 21.80 -13.89 -0.95
CA VAL A 212 20.91 -12.88 -1.53
C VAL A 212 19.95 -12.36 -0.45
N ILE A 213 19.68 -11.06 -0.45
CA ILE A 213 18.64 -10.46 0.38
C ILE A 213 17.32 -10.43 -0.38
N LEU A 214 16.25 -10.92 0.26
CA LEU A 214 14.87 -10.70 -0.19
C LEU A 214 14.19 -9.75 0.80
N ALA A 215 14.05 -8.49 0.41
CA ALA A 215 13.46 -7.45 1.24
C ALA A 215 11.95 -7.32 0.97
N GLY A 216 11.15 -7.34 2.04
CA GLY A 216 9.70 -7.14 1.98
C GLY A 216 9.23 -5.84 2.63
N SER A 217 7.92 -5.62 2.58
CA SER A 217 7.26 -4.40 3.06
C SER A 217 7.44 -4.16 4.56
N GLY A 218 7.69 -5.20 5.35
CA GLY A 218 7.97 -5.08 6.79
C GLY A 218 9.22 -4.25 7.07
N ALA A 219 10.23 -4.30 6.19
CA ALA A 219 11.43 -3.49 6.32
C ALA A 219 11.15 -1.99 6.08
N ILE A 220 10.22 -1.68 5.16
CA ILE A 220 9.76 -0.30 4.90
C ILE A 220 9.00 0.24 6.12
N ARG A 221 7.99 -0.51 6.60
CA ARG A 221 7.16 -0.09 7.75
C ARG A 221 7.99 0.16 9.02
N ASN A 222 9.04 -0.64 9.21
CA ASN A 222 9.96 -0.51 10.34
C ASN A 222 11.14 0.46 10.10
N ASN A 223 11.07 1.28 9.05
CA ASN A 223 12.08 2.30 8.72
C ASN A 223 13.51 1.74 8.59
N ALA A 224 13.66 0.51 8.07
CA ALA A 224 14.93 -0.20 8.02
C ALA A 224 15.74 0.03 6.72
N ALA A 225 15.28 0.88 5.80
CA ALA A 225 15.92 1.11 4.50
C ALA A 225 17.41 1.45 4.60
N LYS A 226 17.79 2.33 5.54
CA LYS A 226 19.19 2.69 5.77
C LYS A 226 20.01 1.49 6.26
N ALA A 227 19.51 0.75 7.24
CA ALA A 227 20.18 -0.43 7.77
C ALA A 227 20.34 -1.52 6.70
N VAL A 228 19.31 -1.76 5.88
CA VAL A 228 19.38 -2.69 4.73
C VAL A 228 20.44 -2.26 3.73
N THR A 229 20.48 -0.96 3.38
CA THR A 229 21.45 -0.42 2.42
C THR A 229 22.88 -0.57 2.95
N GLU A 230 23.14 -0.21 4.21
CA GLU A 230 24.45 -0.33 4.84
C GLU A 230 24.85 -1.81 4.99
N PHE A 231 23.92 -2.68 5.38
CA PHE A 231 24.15 -4.12 5.50
C PHE A 231 24.53 -4.75 4.16
N ALA A 232 23.76 -4.47 3.10
CA ALA A 232 24.03 -4.96 1.75
C ALA A 232 25.37 -4.44 1.21
N SER A 233 25.66 -3.14 1.43
CA SER A 233 26.87 -2.50 0.92
C SER A 233 28.15 -2.98 1.61
N ASN A 234 28.11 -3.17 2.93
CA ASN A 234 29.26 -3.63 3.70
C ASN A 234 29.54 -5.12 3.51
N LEU A 235 28.50 -5.95 3.35
CA LEU A 235 28.63 -7.40 3.18
C LEU A 235 28.59 -7.84 1.72
N LYS A 236 28.44 -6.90 0.79
CA LYS A 236 28.40 -7.12 -0.67
C LYS A 236 27.36 -8.15 -1.07
N ILE A 237 26.13 -7.97 -0.56
CA ILE A 237 25.02 -8.91 -0.77
C ILE A 237 24.00 -8.27 -1.71
N PRO A 238 23.67 -8.89 -2.86
CA PRO A 238 22.62 -8.43 -3.74
C PRO A 238 21.26 -8.36 -3.03
N VAL A 239 20.48 -7.32 -3.31
CA VAL A 239 19.16 -7.09 -2.71
C VAL A 239 18.08 -7.11 -3.78
N ILE A 240 17.15 -8.05 -3.63
CA ILE A 240 15.92 -8.13 -4.41
C ILE A 240 14.78 -7.65 -3.50
N ASN A 241 13.94 -6.76 -4.00
CA ASN A 241 12.78 -6.27 -3.26
C ASN A 241 11.48 -6.88 -3.81
N THR A 242 10.49 -7.12 -2.94
CA THR A 242 9.11 -7.37 -3.36
C THR A 242 8.48 -6.10 -3.96
N MET A 243 7.30 -6.21 -4.58
CA MET A 243 6.61 -5.04 -5.14
C MET A 243 6.31 -3.95 -4.11
N MET A 244 5.95 -4.31 -2.87
CA MET A 244 5.63 -3.33 -1.83
C MET A 244 6.88 -2.84 -1.08
N ALA A 245 8.04 -3.47 -1.26
CA ALA A 245 9.32 -3.05 -0.71
C ALA A 245 10.12 -2.15 -1.65
N LYS A 246 9.49 -1.61 -2.69
CA LYS A 246 10.16 -0.82 -3.71
C LYS A 246 10.77 0.45 -3.10
N GLY A 247 12.05 0.68 -3.42
CA GLY A 247 12.84 1.77 -2.84
C GLY A 247 13.48 1.45 -1.48
N ILE A 248 13.39 0.21 -0.98
CA ILE A 248 14.09 -0.21 0.26
C ILE A 248 15.60 0.00 0.18
N ILE A 249 16.17 -0.19 -1.00
CA ILE A 249 17.55 0.14 -1.35
C ILE A 249 17.50 1.09 -2.55
N PRO A 250 18.35 2.15 -2.59
CA PRO A 250 18.41 3.06 -3.72
C PRO A 250 18.68 2.31 -5.03
N PHE A 251 17.97 2.70 -6.09
CA PHE A 251 18.11 2.10 -7.43
C PHE A 251 19.56 2.10 -7.97
N ASP A 252 20.31 3.14 -7.66
CA ASP A 252 21.69 3.40 -8.07
C ASP A 252 22.73 2.69 -7.19
N ASN A 253 22.32 2.01 -6.11
CA ASN A 253 23.20 1.12 -5.38
C ASN A 253 23.58 -0.09 -6.26
N ILE A 254 24.88 -0.40 -6.33
CA ILE A 254 25.42 -1.49 -7.17
C ILE A 254 24.83 -2.87 -6.82
N TYR A 255 24.40 -3.06 -5.57
CA TYR A 255 23.80 -4.32 -5.10
C TYR A 255 22.27 -4.36 -5.25
N SER A 256 21.64 -3.31 -5.77
CA SER A 256 20.21 -3.31 -6.05
C SER A 256 19.89 -4.20 -7.26
N MET A 257 19.15 -5.28 -7.03
CA MET A 257 18.66 -6.20 -8.07
C MET A 257 17.18 -5.96 -8.40
N TRP A 258 16.63 -4.79 -8.04
CA TRP A 258 15.26 -4.39 -8.36
C TRP A 258 14.19 -5.36 -7.83
N THR A 259 13.08 -5.45 -8.54
CA THR A 259 11.81 -5.98 -8.02
C THR A 259 11.50 -7.36 -8.57
N ILE A 260 11.15 -8.30 -7.68
CA ILE A 260 10.63 -9.62 -8.03
C ILE A 260 9.11 -9.66 -7.89
N GLY A 261 8.46 -10.59 -8.60
CA GLY A 261 7.05 -10.91 -8.40
C GLY A 261 6.15 -10.75 -9.63
N ILE A 262 6.72 -10.41 -10.79
CA ILE A 262 5.95 -10.44 -12.06
C ILE A 262 5.57 -11.89 -12.43
N PRO A 263 4.61 -12.11 -13.36
CA PRO A 263 4.10 -13.46 -13.64
C PRO A 263 5.15 -14.42 -14.22
N GLN A 264 6.08 -13.91 -15.03
CA GLN A 264 7.16 -14.68 -15.65
C GLN A 264 8.43 -14.66 -14.80
N LYS A 265 9.32 -15.64 -15.02
CA LYS A 265 10.67 -15.61 -14.45
C LYS A 265 11.51 -14.56 -15.18
N ASP A 266 12.03 -13.59 -14.43
CA ASP A 266 12.86 -12.50 -14.93
C ASP A 266 14.33 -12.72 -14.54
N TYR A 267 15.23 -11.82 -14.94
CA TYR A 267 16.65 -11.86 -14.56
C TYR A 267 16.86 -12.05 -13.05
N VAL A 268 16.05 -11.37 -12.23
CA VAL A 268 16.14 -11.40 -10.76
C VAL A 268 15.77 -12.76 -10.18
N ASN A 269 14.95 -13.56 -10.88
CA ASN A 269 14.62 -14.92 -10.47
C ASN A 269 15.85 -15.82 -10.52
N LYS A 270 16.72 -15.64 -11.52
CA LYS A 270 17.96 -16.40 -11.61
C LYS A 270 18.88 -16.13 -10.42
N VAL A 271 18.98 -14.86 -10.00
CA VAL A 271 19.82 -14.44 -8.87
C VAL A 271 19.39 -15.13 -7.57
N ILE A 272 18.08 -15.18 -7.28
CA ILE A 272 17.59 -15.85 -6.06
C ILE A 272 17.62 -17.39 -6.17
N GLU A 273 17.44 -17.95 -7.37
CA GLU A 273 17.53 -19.40 -7.61
C GLU A 273 18.97 -19.94 -7.47
N ASP A 274 19.98 -19.14 -7.81
CA ASP A 274 21.40 -19.49 -7.67
C ASP A 274 21.94 -19.23 -6.25
N ALA A 275 21.12 -18.70 -5.34
CA ALA A 275 21.52 -18.38 -3.98
C ALA A 275 21.65 -19.64 -3.11
N ASP A 276 22.75 -19.75 -2.37
CA ASP A 276 22.94 -20.80 -1.35
C ASP A 276 22.41 -20.40 0.03
N LEU A 277 22.10 -19.10 0.21
CA LEU A 277 21.45 -18.53 1.39
C LEU A 277 20.55 -17.35 0.98
N VAL A 278 19.30 -17.36 1.42
CA VAL A 278 18.40 -16.20 1.31
C VAL A 278 18.21 -15.55 2.68
N VAL A 279 18.63 -14.30 2.80
CA VAL A 279 18.36 -13.46 3.97
C VAL A 279 17.09 -12.66 3.70
N THR A 280 15.98 -13.13 4.25
CA THR A 280 14.72 -12.40 4.15
C THR A 280 14.65 -11.32 5.22
N ILE A 281 14.32 -10.08 4.82
CA ILE A 281 14.25 -8.93 5.72
C ILE A 281 12.87 -8.29 5.64
N GLY A 282 12.08 -8.37 6.72
CA GLY A 282 10.71 -7.85 6.78
C GLY A 282 9.80 -8.44 5.70
N TYR A 283 10.00 -9.71 5.36
CA TYR A 283 9.36 -10.38 4.23
C TYR A 283 8.04 -11.03 4.64
N ASP A 284 6.98 -10.64 3.94
CA ASP A 284 5.68 -11.30 4.04
C ASP A 284 5.44 -12.22 2.84
N ILE A 285 5.09 -13.47 3.13
CA ILE A 285 4.82 -14.50 2.11
C ILE A 285 3.67 -14.12 1.17
N VAL A 286 2.76 -13.25 1.62
CA VAL A 286 1.64 -12.73 0.82
C VAL A 286 2.15 -11.93 -0.39
N GLU A 287 3.27 -11.23 -0.24
CA GLU A 287 3.80 -10.37 -1.31
C GLU A 287 4.39 -11.19 -2.47
N TYR A 288 5.00 -12.33 -2.16
CA TYR A 288 5.59 -13.21 -3.15
C TYR A 288 5.76 -14.62 -2.59
N ALA A 289 4.88 -15.55 -2.97
CA ALA A 289 4.82 -16.87 -2.35
C ALA A 289 6.16 -17.65 -2.45
N PRO A 290 6.60 -18.34 -1.37
CA PRO A 290 7.81 -19.18 -1.36
C PRO A 290 7.89 -20.20 -2.50
N ALA A 291 6.76 -20.74 -2.95
CA ALA A 291 6.68 -21.66 -4.09
C ALA A 291 7.18 -21.08 -5.42
N LYS A 292 7.37 -19.77 -5.52
CA LYS A 292 7.87 -19.11 -6.73
C LYS A 292 9.39 -18.91 -6.74
N TRP A 293 10.08 -19.06 -5.60
CA TRP A 293 11.53 -18.84 -5.49
C TRP A 293 12.28 -19.95 -4.75
N ASN A 294 11.67 -20.59 -3.75
CA ASN A 294 12.21 -21.76 -3.06
C ASN A 294 11.44 -23.03 -3.46
N VAL A 295 11.44 -23.35 -4.77
CA VAL A 295 10.59 -24.40 -5.34
C VAL A 295 10.86 -25.79 -4.73
N ASN A 296 12.14 -26.07 -4.47
CA ASN A 296 12.59 -27.36 -3.94
C ASN A 296 12.60 -27.41 -2.40
N GLY A 297 12.54 -26.26 -1.72
CA GLY A 297 12.58 -26.18 -0.26
C GLY A 297 13.96 -26.45 0.34
N ASP A 298 15.02 -26.44 -0.46
CA ASP A 298 16.40 -26.76 -0.07
C ASP A 298 17.27 -25.51 0.18
N THR A 299 16.80 -24.33 -0.24
CA THR A 299 17.48 -23.06 0.02
C THR A 299 17.52 -22.77 1.52
N LYS A 300 18.72 -22.50 2.06
CA LYS A 300 18.87 -22.04 3.44
C LYS A 300 18.28 -20.65 3.59
N ILE A 301 17.57 -20.40 4.68
CA ILE A 301 16.89 -19.13 4.93
C ILE A 301 17.26 -18.57 6.30
N VAL A 302 17.69 -17.32 6.33
CA VAL A 302 17.77 -16.50 7.56
C VAL A 302 16.59 -15.52 7.52
N HIS A 303 15.73 -15.58 8.53
CA HIS A 303 14.58 -14.70 8.67
C HIS A 303 14.91 -13.56 9.63
N VAL A 304 14.83 -12.32 9.16
CA VAL A 304 15.00 -11.10 9.97
C VAL A 304 13.72 -10.29 9.90
N ASP A 305 12.98 -10.22 10.99
CA ASP A 305 11.74 -9.44 11.07
C ASP A 305 11.45 -9.07 12.53
N THR A 306 10.48 -8.19 12.75
CA THR A 306 9.90 -7.88 14.06
C THR A 306 9.02 -9.00 14.60
N ARG A 307 8.69 -10.00 13.78
CA ARG A 307 7.82 -11.11 14.11
C ARG A 307 8.48 -12.45 13.75
N PRO A 308 8.05 -13.56 14.36
CA PRO A 308 8.42 -14.89 13.88
C PRO A 308 7.94 -15.15 12.45
N SER A 309 8.61 -16.08 11.79
CA SER A 309 8.35 -16.45 10.41
C SER A 309 6.97 -17.09 10.20
N HIS A 310 6.44 -17.00 8.99
CA HIS A 310 5.21 -17.71 8.62
C HIS A 310 5.47 -19.21 8.46
N ILE A 311 4.51 -20.02 8.89
CA ILE A 311 4.55 -21.48 8.70
C ILE A 311 4.22 -21.80 7.24
N ASN A 312 5.20 -22.29 6.48
CA ASN A 312 5.00 -22.79 5.11
C ASN A 312 6.06 -23.85 4.76
N LYS A 313 5.67 -24.94 4.09
CA LYS A 313 6.59 -26.05 3.75
C LYS A 313 7.84 -25.63 2.95
N LEU A 314 7.75 -24.54 2.18
CA LEU A 314 8.83 -23.99 1.35
C LEU A 314 9.47 -22.73 1.97
N TYR A 315 9.10 -22.39 3.20
CA TYR A 315 9.69 -21.32 3.98
C TYR A 315 9.98 -21.83 5.38
N GLN A 316 11.14 -22.45 5.53
CA GLN A 316 11.60 -23.07 6.77
C GLN A 316 12.94 -22.43 7.15
N PRO A 317 12.92 -21.25 7.81
CA PRO A 317 14.15 -20.59 8.24
C PRO A 317 15.00 -21.49 9.11
N ILE A 318 16.29 -21.55 8.81
CA ILE A 318 17.27 -22.24 9.68
C ILE A 318 17.66 -21.36 10.87
N VAL A 319 17.47 -20.04 10.75
CA VAL A 319 17.65 -19.06 11.83
C VAL A 319 16.54 -18.03 11.75
N GLU A 320 15.93 -17.71 12.89
CA GLU A 320 15.01 -16.58 13.04
C GLU A 320 15.61 -15.52 13.97
N VAL A 321 15.75 -14.30 13.45
CA VAL A 321 16.20 -13.11 14.16
C VAL A 321 15.00 -12.19 14.33
N VAL A 322 14.29 -12.38 15.45
CA VAL A 322 13.04 -11.66 15.75
C VAL A 322 13.31 -10.46 16.65
N GLY A 323 13.09 -9.25 16.15
CA GLY A 323 13.26 -7.99 16.89
C GLY A 323 13.35 -6.77 15.96
N ASP A 324 13.78 -5.62 16.48
CA ASP A 324 14.01 -4.42 15.66
C ASP A 324 14.98 -4.74 14.51
N ILE A 325 14.47 -4.63 13.28
CA ILE A 325 15.18 -5.03 12.05
C ILE A 325 16.49 -4.26 11.90
N SER A 326 16.49 -2.95 12.18
CA SER A 326 17.69 -2.12 11.99
C SER A 326 18.78 -2.54 12.97
N ASP A 327 18.43 -2.69 14.25
CA ASP A 327 19.38 -3.13 15.28
C ASP A 327 19.92 -4.54 14.99
N ALA A 328 19.06 -5.46 14.57
CA ALA A 328 19.46 -6.81 14.19
C ALA A 328 20.50 -6.80 13.06
N LEU A 329 20.24 -6.06 11.98
CA LEU A 329 21.16 -5.95 10.84
C LEU A 329 22.51 -5.34 11.25
N TYR A 330 22.50 -4.28 12.08
CA TYR A 330 23.75 -3.69 12.58
C TYR A 330 24.55 -4.64 13.45
N ASN A 331 23.88 -5.41 14.32
CA ASN A 331 24.55 -6.36 15.19
C ASN A 331 25.10 -7.58 14.43
N ILE A 332 24.40 -8.05 13.41
CA ILE A 332 24.90 -9.10 12.51
C ILE A 332 26.14 -8.58 11.77
N MET A 333 26.07 -7.39 11.18
CA MET A 333 27.17 -6.78 10.42
C MET A 333 28.45 -6.59 11.24
N ARG A 334 28.36 -6.39 12.57
CA ARG A 334 29.52 -6.30 13.47
C ARG A 334 30.20 -7.64 13.75
N ARG A 335 29.53 -8.75 13.44
CA ARG A 335 29.94 -10.12 13.81
C ARG A 335 30.24 -11.01 12.61
N THR A 336 30.01 -10.52 11.40
CA THR A 336 30.34 -11.21 10.15
C THR A 336 31.09 -10.27 9.21
N SER A 337 31.76 -10.85 8.22
CA SER A 337 32.44 -10.07 7.18
C SER A 337 32.42 -10.84 5.88
N ARG A 338 32.20 -10.14 4.77
CA ARG A 338 32.36 -10.66 3.41
C ARG A 338 33.10 -9.63 2.57
N LYS A 339 34.06 -10.09 1.76
CA LYS A 339 34.90 -9.22 0.93
C LYS A 339 34.76 -9.46 -0.57
N GLU A 340 34.24 -10.62 -0.94
CA GLU A 340 34.08 -11.04 -2.33
C GLU A 340 32.88 -10.32 -2.97
N GLU A 341 33.08 -9.85 -4.22
CA GLU A 341 32.00 -9.27 -5.02
C GLU A 341 31.07 -10.37 -5.54
N PRO A 342 29.75 -10.14 -5.61
CA PRO A 342 28.80 -11.08 -6.17
C PRO A 342 28.84 -11.00 -7.71
N VAL A 343 29.95 -11.44 -8.30
CA VAL A 343 30.28 -11.27 -9.73
C VAL A 343 29.15 -11.72 -10.65
N ASP A 344 28.52 -12.85 -10.38
CA ASP A 344 27.47 -13.38 -11.25
C ASP A 344 26.16 -12.57 -11.16
N ALA A 345 25.79 -12.11 -9.96
CA ALA A 345 24.67 -11.19 -9.80
C ALA A 345 24.92 -9.84 -10.49
N LEU A 346 26.16 -9.32 -10.43
CA LEU A 346 26.54 -8.08 -11.11
C LEU A 346 26.50 -8.21 -12.64
N LYS A 347 26.90 -9.36 -13.21
CA LYS A 347 26.72 -9.63 -14.65
C LYS A 347 25.25 -9.67 -15.05
N ILE A 348 24.39 -10.23 -14.19
CA ILE A 348 22.94 -10.21 -14.43
C ILE A 348 22.42 -8.77 -14.37
N LYS A 349 22.88 -7.97 -13.40
CA LYS A 349 22.54 -6.55 -13.26
C LYS A 349 22.91 -5.75 -14.52
N GLU A 350 24.08 -5.99 -15.11
CA GLU A 350 24.48 -5.34 -16.37
C GLU A 350 23.49 -5.63 -17.50
N LYS A 351 23.05 -6.89 -17.66
CA LYS A 351 22.02 -7.26 -18.65
C LYS A 351 20.69 -6.54 -18.38
N MET A 352 20.27 -6.49 -17.12
CA MET A 352 19.04 -5.79 -16.70
C MET A 352 19.10 -4.29 -17.05
N VAL A 353 20.23 -3.63 -16.77
CA VAL A 353 20.44 -2.20 -17.07
C VAL A 353 20.43 -1.96 -18.58
N ASN A 354 21.15 -2.78 -19.35
CA ASN A 354 21.19 -2.66 -20.80
C ASN A 354 19.79 -2.80 -21.41
N GLU A 355 19.02 -3.81 -21.00
CA GLU A 355 17.65 -3.99 -21.48
C GLU A 355 16.73 -2.83 -21.10
N HIS A 356 16.86 -2.33 -19.88
CA HIS A 356 16.07 -1.21 -19.39
C HIS A 356 16.27 0.06 -20.25
N GLN A 357 17.47 0.26 -20.80
CA GLN A 357 17.81 1.44 -21.62
C GLN A 357 17.32 1.35 -23.07
N ILE A 358 17.04 0.15 -23.60
CA ILE A 358 16.66 -0.06 -25.02
C ILE A 358 15.46 0.80 -25.43
N TYR A 359 14.50 0.97 -24.53
CA TYR A 359 13.22 1.62 -24.83
C TYR A 359 13.18 3.11 -24.44
N ALA A 360 14.27 3.69 -23.95
CA ALA A 360 14.28 5.06 -23.44
C ALA A 360 14.02 6.11 -24.53
N GLU A 361 14.42 5.80 -25.77
CA GLU A 361 14.32 6.66 -26.96
C GLU A 361 13.30 6.13 -27.97
N ASP A 362 12.38 5.26 -27.55
CA ASP A 362 11.34 4.71 -28.43
C ASP A 362 10.26 5.75 -28.79
N GLU A 363 10.05 6.00 -30.08
CA GLU A 363 9.09 7.00 -30.57
C GLU A 363 7.75 6.40 -31.02
N SER A 364 7.51 5.10 -30.78
CA SER A 364 6.31 4.43 -31.28
C SER A 364 5.01 4.87 -30.58
N PHE A 365 3.90 4.79 -31.32
CA PHE A 365 2.56 5.07 -30.82
C PHE A 365 1.55 4.00 -31.30
N PRO A 366 0.61 3.50 -30.46
CA PRO A 366 0.48 3.72 -29.01
C PRO A 366 1.78 3.45 -28.24
N MET A 367 1.99 4.16 -27.13
CA MET A 367 3.28 4.14 -26.44
C MET A 367 3.54 2.79 -25.80
N LYS A 368 4.79 2.32 -25.84
CA LYS A 368 5.20 1.14 -25.06
C LYS A 368 5.24 1.44 -23.56
N PRO A 369 4.80 0.53 -22.67
CA PRO A 369 4.83 0.78 -21.23
C PRO A 369 6.24 1.09 -20.69
N GLN A 370 7.29 0.51 -21.28
CA GLN A 370 8.68 0.80 -20.95
C GLN A 370 9.04 2.28 -21.20
N LYS A 371 8.64 2.84 -22.36
CA LYS A 371 8.87 4.25 -22.72
C LYS A 371 8.10 5.19 -21.81
N ILE A 372 6.82 4.90 -21.55
CA ILE A 372 5.99 5.70 -20.64
C ILE A 372 6.66 5.81 -19.27
N LEU A 373 7.10 4.70 -18.69
CA LEU A 373 7.73 4.70 -17.36
C LEU A 373 9.11 5.36 -17.35
N SER A 374 9.88 5.23 -18.43
CA SER A 374 11.14 5.97 -18.62
C SER A 374 10.89 7.48 -18.59
N ASP A 375 9.90 7.98 -19.32
CA ASP A 375 9.55 9.40 -19.37
C ASP A 375 8.98 9.92 -18.05
N VAL A 376 8.09 9.16 -17.42
CA VAL A 376 7.58 9.50 -16.08
C VAL A 376 8.74 9.65 -15.10
N ARG A 377 9.76 8.78 -15.17
CA ARG A 377 10.92 8.85 -14.27
C ARG A 377 11.78 10.09 -14.53
N LYS A 378 11.85 10.60 -15.77
CA LYS A 378 12.56 11.85 -16.14
C LYS A 378 11.89 13.09 -15.49
N VAL A 379 10.56 13.09 -15.32
CA VAL A 379 9.79 14.23 -14.77
C VAL A 379 9.64 14.19 -13.25
N MET A 380 9.50 12.98 -12.69
CA MET A 380 9.33 12.77 -11.25
C MET A 380 10.70 12.88 -10.54
N GLY A 381 10.77 13.61 -9.44
CA GLY A 381 11.96 13.69 -8.57
C GLY A 381 12.16 12.45 -7.68
N PRO A 382 13.32 12.32 -7.02
CA PRO A 382 13.64 11.13 -6.21
C PRO A 382 12.69 10.92 -5.02
N HIS A 383 12.13 12.01 -4.46
CA HIS A 383 11.22 12.00 -3.32
C HIS A 383 9.74 12.01 -3.70
N ASP A 384 9.42 12.21 -4.99
CA ASP A 384 8.04 12.30 -5.47
C ASP A 384 7.36 10.93 -5.45
N ILE A 385 6.03 10.93 -5.34
CA ILE A 385 5.27 9.71 -5.04
C ILE A 385 4.51 9.25 -6.28
N VAL A 386 4.70 7.99 -6.66
CA VAL A 386 3.81 7.26 -7.57
C VAL A 386 2.89 6.35 -6.77
N VAL A 387 1.59 6.41 -7.04
CA VAL A 387 0.63 5.43 -6.57
C VAL A 387 0.22 4.58 -7.78
N SER A 388 0.54 3.29 -7.75
CA SER A 388 0.12 2.33 -8.76
C SER A 388 -1.26 1.80 -8.42
N ASP A 389 -2.17 1.81 -9.39
CA ASP A 389 -3.36 0.97 -9.36
C ASP A 389 -2.97 -0.50 -9.66
N VAL A 390 -3.97 -1.36 -9.91
CA VAL A 390 -3.78 -2.77 -10.19
C VAL A 390 -4.23 -3.10 -11.62
N GLY A 391 -3.34 -3.75 -12.36
CA GLY A 391 -3.56 -4.14 -13.74
C GLY A 391 -2.25 -4.55 -14.42
N ALA A 392 -2.21 -4.53 -15.75
CA ALA A 392 -0.96 -4.80 -16.48
C ALA A 392 0.10 -3.73 -16.18
N HIS A 393 -0.30 -2.45 -16.11
CA HIS A 393 0.57 -1.33 -15.74
C HIS A 393 1.31 -1.58 -14.42
N LYS A 394 0.67 -2.19 -13.40
CA LYS A 394 1.32 -2.58 -12.14
C LYS A 394 2.54 -3.47 -12.35
N MET A 395 2.45 -4.45 -13.26
CA MET A 395 3.59 -5.36 -13.56
C MET A 395 4.74 -4.58 -14.19
N TRP A 396 4.42 -3.66 -15.11
CA TRP A 396 5.41 -2.78 -15.74
C TRP A 396 6.02 -1.80 -14.74
N ILE A 397 5.24 -1.19 -13.85
CA ILE A 397 5.70 -0.29 -12.79
C ILE A 397 6.64 -1.04 -11.85
N ALA A 398 6.24 -2.23 -11.41
CA ALA A 398 7.09 -3.07 -10.57
C ALA A 398 8.45 -3.33 -11.22
N ARG A 399 8.46 -3.68 -12.51
CA ARG A 399 9.67 -4.02 -13.27
C ARG A 399 10.54 -2.82 -13.67
N HIS A 400 9.95 -1.70 -14.10
CA HIS A 400 10.66 -0.60 -14.77
C HIS A 400 10.61 0.75 -14.06
N TYR A 401 9.64 1.04 -13.19
CA TYR A 401 9.68 2.33 -12.47
C TYR A 401 10.76 2.25 -11.40
N ASN A 402 11.75 3.14 -11.37
CA ASN A 402 12.85 3.03 -10.42
C ASN A 402 12.68 3.99 -9.24
N CYS A 403 13.00 3.52 -8.02
CA CYS A 403 12.86 4.27 -6.77
C CYS A 403 14.21 4.43 -6.08
N TYR A 404 14.45 5.62 -5.54
CA TYR A 404 15.66 5.95 -4.78
C TYR A 404 15.42 5.90 -3.26
N GLU A 405 14.14 6.00 -2.86
CA GLU A 405 13.74 6.05 -1.46
C GLU A 405 12.50 5.19 -1.20
N PRO A 406 12.32 4.71 0.04
CA PRO A 406 11.10 4.00 0.44
C PRO A 406 9.88 4.92 0.34
N ASN A 407 8.68 4.33 0.20
CA ASN A 407 7.40 5.06 0.16
C ASN A 407 7.26 6.08 -0.99
N THR A 408 8.04 5.94 -2.06
CA THR A 408 7.95 6.77 -3.30
C THR A 408 7.25 6.05 -4.46
N CYS A 409 7.02 4.75 -4.34
CA CYS A 409 6.14 3.99 -5.23
C CYS A 409 5.30 3.02 -4.42
N ILE A 410 3.99 3.29 -4.34
CA ILE A 410 3.05 2.51 -3.55
C ILE A 410 2.28 1.59 -4.48
N ILE A 411 2.33 0.29 -4.21
CA ILE A 411 1.69 -0.76 -5.00
C ILE A 411 0.85 -1.64 -4.07
N SER A 412 -0.46 -1.77 -4.33
CA SER A 412 -1.27 -2.80 -3.65
C SER A 412 -0.91 -4.18 -4.22
N ASN A 413 -0.53 -5.13 -3.36
CA ASN A 413 -0.05 -6.44 -3.82
C ASN A 413 -0.48 -7.64 -2.99
N GLY A 414 -0.92 -7.46 -1.74
CA GLY A 414 -1.44 -8.56 -0.95
C GLY A 414 -2.87 -8.91 -1.34
N PHE A 415 -3.77 -7.92 -1.36
CA PHE A 415 -5.12 -8.11 -1.91
C PHE A 415 -5.19 -7.78 -3.40
N ALA A 416 -4.33 -6.87 -3.87
CA ALA A 416 -4.22 -6.44 -5.26
C ALA A 416 -5.55 -5.88 -5.80
N THR A 417 -6.10 -4.87 -5.14
CA THR A 417 -7.40 -4.29 -5.46
C THR A 417 -7.32 -3.20 -6.52
N MET A 418 -8.17 -3.30 -7.54
CA MET A 418 -8.32 -2.26 -8.56
C MET A 418 -9.07 -1.03 -8.03
N GLY A 419 -8.71 0.16 -8.51
CA GLY A 419 -9.37 1.42 -8.17
C GLY A 419 -8.77 2.15 -6.96
N ILE A 420 -7.67 1.65 -6.39
CA ILE A 420 -6.96 2.28 -5.26
C ILE A 420 -6.15 3.52 -5.69
N GLY A 421 -5.78 3.64 -6.97
CA GLY A 421 -4.82 4.62 -7.45
C GLY A 421 -5.25 6.07 -7.24
N VAL A 422 -6.46 6.44 -7.67
CA VAL A 422 -6.97 7.82 -7.54
C VAL A 422 -7.19 8.21 -6.06
N PRO A 423 -7.96 7.46 -5.25
CA PRO A 423 -8.16 7.81 -3.84
C PRO A 423 -6.84 7.81 -3.07
N GLY A 424 -5.96 6.86 -3.36
CA GLY A 424 -4.64 6.78 -2.78
C GLY A 424 -3.78 8.02 -3.05
N ALA A 425 -3.75 8.51 -4.29
CA ALA A 425 -3.01 9.72 -4.64
C ALA A 425 -3.51 10.96 -3.90
N ILE A 426 -4.82 11.06 -3.65
CA ILE A 426 -5.41 12.15 -2.86
C ILE A 426 -4.86 12.12 -1.44
N ALA A 427 -4.89 10.97 -0.77
CA ALA A 427 -4.33 10.82 0.57
C ALA A 427 -2.81 11.12 0.61
N ALA A 428 -2.05 10.61 -0.36
CA ALA A 428 -0.62 10.86 -0.45
C ALA A 428 -0.29 12.35 -0.60
N LYS A 429 -1.07 13.09 -1.39
CA LYS A 429 -0.91 14.54 -1.60
C LYS A 429 -1.35 15.35 -0.38
N LEU A 430 -2.41 14.94 0.32
CA LEU A 430 -2.81 15.55 1.59
C LEU A 430 -1.69 15.45 2.65
N ILE A 431 -1.03 14.30 2.74
CA ILE A 431 0.08 14.09 3.68
C ILE A 431 1.35 14.83 3.23
N ASN A 432 1.57 14.92 1.91
CA ASN A 432 2.78 15.48 1.32
C ASN A 432 2.45 16.63 0.34
N PRO A 433 1.96 17.79 0.82
CA PRO A 433 1.47 18.86 -0.05
C PRO A 433 2.55 19.43 -0.99
N SER A 434 3.83 19.39 -0.59
CA SER A 434 4.96 19.89 -1.39
C SER A 434 5.48 18.92 -2.46
N LYS A 435 5.15 17.63 -2.38
CA LYS A 435 5.64 16.61 -3.32
C LYS A 435 4.76 16.53 -4.56
N LYS A 436 5.35 16.14 -5.70
CA LYS A 436 4.54 15.70 -6.84
C LYS A 436 3.96 14.33 -6.51
N VAL A 437 2.68 14.14 -6.83
CA VAL A 437 1.98 12.87 -6.64
C VAL A 437 1.32 12.48 -7.95
N LEU A 438 1.71 11.32 -8.47
CA LEU A 438 1.21 10.75 -9.72
C LEU A 438 0.47 9.44 -9.43
N ALA A 439 -0.81 9.36 -9.78
CA ALA A 439 -1.50 8.09 -9.87
C ALA A 439 -1.25 7.51 -11.27
N ILE A 440 -0.70 6.29 -11.37
CA ILE A 440 -0.64 5.56 -12.63
C ILE A 440 -1.68 4.45 -12.57
N VAL A 441 -2.67 4.53 -13.46
CA VAL A 441 -3.87 3.70 -13.42
C VAL A 441 -4.12 3.05 -14.78
N GLY A 442 -4.82 1.91 -14.80
CA GLY A 442 -5.45 1.41 -16.03
C GLY A 442 -6.82 2.07 -16.20
N ASP A 443 -7.34 2.11 -17.43
CA ASP A 443 -8.66 2.66 -17.72
C ASP A 443 -9.81 1.95 -16.96
N GLY A 444 -9.77 0.62 -16.84
CA GLY A 444 -10.74 -0.14 -16.06
C GLY A 444 -10.72 0.19 -14.56
N GLY A 445 -9.52 0.26 -13.96
CA GLY A 445 -9.35 0.63 -12.55
C GLY A 445 -9.72 2.08 -12.26
N PHE A 446 -9.35 2.99 -13.16
CA PHE A 446 -9.72 4.41 -13.10
C PHE A 446 -11.24 4.57 -13.02
N MET A 447 -11.99 3.85 -13.86
CA MET A 447 -13.45 3.93 -13.88
C MET A 447 -14.13 3.45 -12.59
N MET A 448 -13.44 2.72 -11.70
CA MET A 448 -14.01 2.27 -10.42
C MET A 448 -14.08 3.38 -9.36
N ASN A 449 -13.13 4.34 -9.38
CA ASN A 449 -13.08 5.44 -8.39
C ASN A 449 -12.81 6.83 -8.99
N ASN A 450 -13.11 7.04 -10.28
CA ASN A 450 -12.95 8.34 -10.95
C ASN A 450 -13.76 9.47 -10.29
N GLN A 451 -14.86 9.14 -9.61
CA GLN A 451 -15.69 10.10 -8.87
C GLN A 451 -14.90 10.86 -7.80
N GLU A 452 -13.81 10.31 -7.28
CA GLU A 452 -12.96 10.98 -6.29
C GLU A 452 -12.12 12.12 -6.88
N ILE A 453 -12.09 12.30 -8.20
CA ILE A 453 -11.53 13.51 -8.82
C ILE A 453 -12.32 14.74 -8.36
N GLU A 454 -13.64 14.62 -8.17
CA GLU A 454 -14.43 15.70 -7.56
C GLU A 454 -14.03 15.93 -6.11
N THR A 455 -13.78 14.88 -5.33
CA THR A 455 -13.27 15.01 -3.95
C THR A 455 -11.96 15.78 -3.94
N ALA A 456 -11.00 15.40 -4.80
CA ALA A 456 -9.70 16.06 -4.93
C ALA A 456 -9.83 17.56 -5.24
N LEU A 457 -10.72 17.91 -6.20
CA LEU A 457 -10.99 19.30 -6.55
C LEU A 457 -11.59 20.07 -5.37
N ARG A 458 -12.65 19.54 -4.76
CA ARG A 458 -13.42 20.21 -3.69
C ARG A 458 -12.56 20.51 -2.47
N ILE A 459 -11.61 19.63 -2.13
CA ILE A 459 -10.71 19.83 -1.00
C ILE A 459 -9.38 20.53 -1.38
N GLY A 460 -9.24 20.98 -2.63
CA GLY A 460 -8.05 21.72 -3.08
C GLY A 460 -6.77 20.88 -3.07
N THR A 461 -6.86 19.60 -3.43
CA THR A 461 -5.73 18.66 -3.47
C THR A 461 -5.41 18.27 -4.92
N PRO A 462 -4.60 19.06 -5.65
CA PRO A 462 -4.29 18.77 -7.04
C PRO A 462 -3.38 17.55 -7.15
N ILE A 463 -3.89 16.51 -7.81
CA ILE A 463 -3.16 15.29 -8.16
C ILE A 463 -3.09 15.15 -9.68
N VAL A 464 -2.07 14.45 -10.18
CA VAL A 464 -1.97 14.07 -11.59
C VAL A 464 -2.31 12.59 -11.73
N VAL A 465 -3.18 12.24 -12.66
CA VAL A 465 -3.57 10.87 -12.99
C VAL A 465 -3.14 10.56 -14.41
N LEU A 466 -2.31 9.55 -14.61
CA LEU A 466 -1.90 9.03 -15.90
C LEU A 466 -2.59 7.69 -16.16
N ILE A 467 -3.50 7.67 -17.14
CA ILE A 467 -4.25 6.49 -17.54
C ILE A 467 -3.50 5.77 -18.64
N PHE A 468 -3.15 4.50 -18.39
CA PHE A 468 -2.69 3.55 -19.40
C PHE A 468 -3.94 2.96 -20.06
N ASN A 469 -4.32 3.51 -21.21
CA ASN A 469 -5.57 3.20 -21.91
C ASN A 469 -5.32 2.12 -22.98
N ASP A 470 -5.76 0.90 -22.69
CA ASP A 470 -5.74 -0.24 -23.62
C ASP A 470 -7.14 -0.74 -23.97
N ARG A 471 -8.21 -0.21 -23.34
CA ARG A 471 -9.61 -0.63 -23.48
C ARG A 471 -9.86 -2.08 -23.08
N ASN A 472 -9.02 -2.59 -22.18
CA ASN A 472 -9.08 -3.97 -21.73
C ASN A 472 -8.81 -4.11 -20.24
N TYR A 473 -9.29 -5.19 -19.64
CA TYR A 473 -8.69 -5.73 -18.42
C TYR A 473 -7.36 -6.42 -18.78
N GLY A 474 -6.34 -5.63 -19.13
CA GLY A 474 -5.13 -6.08 -19.83
C GLY A 474 -4.36 -7.21 -19.15
N LEU A 475 -4.30 -7.26 -17.81
CA LEU A 475 -3.63 -8.36 -17.10
C LEU A 475 -4.41 -9.69 -17.24
N ILE A 476 -5.75 -9.63 -17.23
CA ILE A 476 -6.59 -10.82 -17.42
C ILE A 476 -6.52 -11.28 -18.87
N LYS A 477 -6.55 -10.35 -19.82
CA LYS A 477 -6.35 -10.64 -21.24
C LYS A 477 -5.03 -11.39 -21.46
N TRP A 478 -3.93 -10.83 -20.95
CA TRP A 478 -2.61 -11.45 -21.05
C TRP A 478 -2.58 -12.87 -20.48
N LYS A 479 -3.14 -13.09 -19.27
CA LYS A 479 -3.21 -14.43 -18.67
C LYS A 479 -4.05 -15.42 -19.49
N GLN A 480 -5.18 -14.97 -20.05
CA GLN A 480 -6.03 -15.82 -20.87
C GLN A 480 -5.32 -16.21 -22.19
N GLU A 481 -4.62 -15.28 -22.81
CA GLU A 481 -3.83 -15.54 -24.02
C GLU A 481 -2.68 -16.52 -23.75
N ASP A 482 -1.95 -16.34 -22.64
CA ASP A 482 -0.85 -17.23 -22.24
C ASP A 482 -1.36 -18.67 -21.96
N GLN A 483 -2.53 -18.82 -21.34
CA GLN A 483 -3.07 -20.13 -20.96
C GLN A 483 -3.88 -20.82 -22.06
N TYR A 484 -4.63 -20.07 -22.85
CA TYR A 484 -5.65 -20.60 -23.76
C TYR A 484 -5.48 -20.15 -25.21
N GLY A 485 -4.50 -19.30 -25.51
CA GLY A 485 -4.25 -18.75 -26.85
C GLY A 485 -5.32 -17.75 -27.33
N LYS A 486 -6.26 -17.35 -26.47
CA LYS A 486 -7.34 -16.40 -26.76
C LYS A 486 -7.85 -15.74 -25.47
N SER A 487 -8.52 -14.60 -25.59
CA SER A 487 -9.18 -13.90 -24.48
C SER A 487 -10.71 -13.82 -24.64
N CYS A 488 -11.43 -13.57 -23.55
CA CYS A 488 -12.88 -13.34 -23.55
C CYS A 488 -13.33 -12.45 -22.38
N TYR A 489 -14.38 -11.63 -22.61
CA TYR A 489 -15.03 -10.76 -21.62
C TYR A 489 -14.12 -9.75 -20.90
N VAL A 490 -13.05 -9.33 -21.58
CA VAL A 490 -12.06 -8.38 -21.05
C VAL A 490 -12.02 -7.05 -21.81
N GLU A 491 -12.71 -6.96 -22.95
CA GLU A 491 -12.75 -5.77 -23.81
C GLU A 491 -13.94 -4.88 -23.45
N PHE A 492 -13.73 -3.56 -23.45
CA PHE A 492 -14.78 -2.57 -23.20
C PHE A 492 -14.52 -1.28 -23.96
N THR A 493 -15.44 -0.32 -23.88
CA THR A 493 -15.26 1.03 -24.41
C THR A 493 -15.14 2.03 -23.26
N ASN A 494 -14.49 3.15 -23.53
CA ASN A 494 -14.25 4.21 -22.56
C ASN A 494 -14.99 5.50 -22.97
N PRO A 495 -15.36 6.37 -22.01
CA PRO A 495 -15.71 7.75 -22.32
C PRO A 495 -14.49 8.51 -22.85
N ASP A 496 -14.72 9.72 -23.37
CA ASP A 496 -13.63 10.64 -23.65
C ASP A 496 -13.08 11.19 -22.33
N PHE A 497 -11.95 10.65 -21.86
CA PHE A 497 -11.38 11.00 -20.56
C PHE A 497 -10.98 12.47 -20.44
N VAL A 498 -10.64 13.14 -21.55
CA VAL A 498 -10.35 14.58 -21.54
C VAL A 498 -11.62 15.36 -21.21
N LYS A 499 -12.71 15.09 -21.92
CA LYS A 499 -14.02 15.73 -21.67
C LYS A 499 -14.60 15.38 -20.31
N MET A 500 -14.32 14.16 -19.82
CA MET A 500 -14.73 13.74 -18.48
C MET A 500 -13.97 14.51 -17.39
N ALA A 501 -12.69 14.79 -17.59
CA ALA A 501 -11.95 15.67 -16.68
C ALA A 501 -12.56 17.08 -16.68
N GLU A 502 -12.79 17.64 -17.86
CA GLU A 502 -13.39 18.97 -18.02
C GLU A 502 -14.78 19.07 -17.38
N SER A 503 -15.61 18.03 -17.48
CA SER A 503 -16.94 18.00 -16.85
C SER A 503 -16.90 17.99 -15.33
N MET A 504 -15.77 17.57 -14.74
CA MET A 504 -15.49 17.64 -13.31
C MET A 504 -14.72 18.91 -12.92
N TYR A 505 -14.53 19.87 -13.84
CA TYR A 505 -13.71 21.07 -13.66
C TYR A 505 -12.21 20.78 -13.40
N ALA A 506 -11.76 19.57 -13.74
CA ALA A 506 -10.36 19.17 -13.78
C ALA A 506 -9.75 19.49 -15.15
N LYS A 507 -8.43 19.32 -15.30
CA LYS A 507 -7.75 19.43 -16.59
C LYS A 507 -7.61 18.07 -17.24
N GLY A 508 -7.94 17.99 -18.53
CA GLY A 508 -7.74 16.80 -19.34
C GLY A 508 -6.64 17.02 -20.38
N TYR A 509 -5.73 16.06 -20.53
CA TYR A 509 -4.76 16.01 -21.62
C TYR A 509 -4.84 14.66 -22.32
N ARG A 510 -4.56 14.65 -23.62
CA ARG A 510 -4.40 13.41 -24.40
C ARG A 510 -2.99 13.38 -24.99
N VAL A 511 -2.33 12.25 -24.86
CA VAL A 511 -1.06 11.98 -25.53
C VAL A 511 -1.37 11.49 -26.94
N GLU A 512 -0.90 12.20 -27.96
CA GLU A 512 -1.13 11.85 -29.38
C GLU A 512 0.12 11.21 -30.02
N LYS A 513 1.32 11.49 -29.47
CA LYS A 513 2.60 10.85 -29.83
C LYS A 513 3.54 10.76 -28.62
N SER A 514 4.55 9.88 -28.71
CA SER A 514 5.51 9.59 -27.63
C SER A 514 6.17 10.86 -27.04
N GLU A 515 6.54 11.81 -27.89
CA GLU A 515 7.19 13.08 -27.51
C GLU A 515 6.33 14.00 -26.64
N ASP A 516 4.99 13.85 -26.66
CA ASP A 516 4.09 14.75 -25.95
C ASP A 516 4.08 14.49 -24.44
N LEU A 517 4.43 13.28 -24.01
CA LEU A 517 4.21 12.84 -22.62
C LEU A 517 4.99 13.68 -21.61
N ILE A 518 6.27 13.97 -21.87
CA ILE A 518 7.10 14.78 -20.95
C ILE A 518 6.54 16.20 -20.81
N PRO A 519 6.33 16.97 -21.91
CA PRO A 519 5.70 18.29 -21.82
C PRO A 519 4.34 18.28 -21.12
N ILE A 520 3.50 17.28 -21.38
CA ILE A 520 2.19 17.14 -20.74
C ILE A 520 2.34 16.92 -19.23
N LEU A 521 3.23 16.03 -18.80
CA LEU A 521 3.46 15.77 -17.37
C LEU A 521 4.00 17.02 -16.66
N GLU A 522 4.96 17.72 -17.26
CA GLU A 522 5.51 18.96 -16.70
C GLU A 522 4.44 20.05 -16.55
N GLU A 523 3.55 20.18 -17.53
CA GLU A 523 2.44 21.13 -17.47
C GLU A 523 1.35 20.69 -16.47
N ALA A 524 1.06 19.40 -16.39
CA ALA A 524 0.11 18.82 -15.46
C ALA A 524 0.49 19.14 -14.00
N PHE A 525 1.77 19.03 -13.65
CA PHE A 525 2.24 19.33 -12.29
C PHE A 525 2.26 20.82 -11.93
N LYS A 526 2.04 21.72 -12.90
CA LYS A 526 1.87 23.16 -12.63
C LYS A 526 0.41 23.56 -12.40
N GLN A 527 -0.54 22.66 -12.63
CA GLN A 527 -1.96 22.96 -12.45
C GLN A 527 -2.32 22.95 -10.96
N ASP A 528 -3.19 23.89 -10.56
CA ASP A 528 -3.74 23.98 -9.20
C ASP A 528 -5.03 23.17 -9.02
N VAL A 529 -5.44 22.43 -10.06
CA VAL A 529 -6.61 21.53 -10.06
C VAL A 529 -6.18 20.11 -10.42
N PRO A 530 -6.99 19.07 -10.13
CA PRO A 530 -6.68 17.71 -10.57
C PRO A 530 -6.50 17.62 -12.08
N VAL A 531 -5.62 16.73 -12.52
CA VAL A 531 -5.31 16.51 -13.92
C VAL A 531 -5.48 15.04 -14.30
N ILE A 532 -6.12 14.78 -15.44
CA ILE A 532 -6.24 13.46 -16.06
C ILE A 532 -5.50 13.47 -17.40
N ILE A 533 -4.59 12.53 -17.59
CA ILE A 533 -3.83 12.33 -18.81
C ILE A 533 -4.23 10.98 -19.41
N ASP A 534 -4.81 11.01 -20.61
CA ASP A 534 -5.17 9.84 -21.41
C ASP A 534 -3.99 9.43 -22.30
N CYS A 535 -3.35 8.30 -22.00
CA CYS A 535 -2.20 7.78 -22.72
C CYS A 535 -2.48 6.38 -23.27
N GLN A 536 -2.57 6.25 -24.60
CA GLN A 536 -2.74 4.94 -25.23
C GLN A 536 -1.47 4.09 -25.08
N VAL A 537 -1.64 2.85 -24.63
CA VAL A 537 -0.51 1.93 -24.37
C VAL A 537 -0.55 0.71 -25.30
N ASP A 538 0.59 0.34 -25.85
CA ASP A 538 0.75 -0.89 -26.65
C ASP A 538 1.06 -2.09 -25.75
N TYR A 539 0.01 -2.80 -25.32
CA TYR A 539 0.17 -4.03 -24.55
C TYR A 539 0.42 -5.30 -25.37
N ARG A 540 0.68 -5.22 -26.67
CA ARG A 540 1.34 -6.33 -27.37
C ARG A 540 2.71 -6.64 -26.73
N GLU A 541 3.29 -5.66 -26.04
CA GLU A 541 4.49 -5.82 -25.22
C GLU A 541 4.34 -6.85 -24.09
N ASN A 542 3.12 -7.12 -23.58
CA ASN A 542 2.89 -8.13 -22.53
C ASN A 542 3.28 -9.54 -23.02
N THR A 543 2.75 -9.94 -24.18
CA THR A 543 3.04 -11.24 -24.79
C THR A 543 4.48 -11.30 -25.30
N LYS A 544 5.04 -10.17 -25.79
CA LYS A 544 6.46 -10.09 -26.19
C LYS A 544 7.38 -10.29 -24.99
N LEU A 545 7.09 -9.65 -23.85
CA LEU A 545 7.85 -9.83 -22.61
C LEU A 545 7.85 -11.30 -22.18
N THR A 546 6.71 -11.97 -22.29
CA THR A 546 6.62 -13.41 -21.96
C THR A 546 7.56 -14.26 -22.80
N LYS A 547 7.54 -14.05 -24.12
CA LYS A 547 8.41 -14.80 -25.05
C LYS A 547 9.89 -14.44 -24.84
N HIS A 548 10.18 -13.16 -24.70
CA HIS A 548 11.52 -12.64 -24.48
C HIS A 548 12.13 -13.21 -23.19
N LEU A 549 11.42 -13.13 -22.07
CA LEU A 549 11.90 -13.67 -20.81
C LEU A 549 12.05 -15.20 -20.85
N ALA A 550 11.18 -15.92 -21.54
CA ALA A 550 11.34 -17.36 -21.72
C ALA A 550 12.61 -17.74 -22.52
N GLU A 551 13.07 -16.88 -23.43
CA GLU A 551 14.32 -17.06 -24.16
C GLU A 551 15.53 -16.65 -23.32
N VAL A 552 15.48 -15.46 -22.71
CA VAL A 552 16.51 -14.96 -21.79
C VAL A 552 16.78 -15.98 -20.69
N TYR A 553 15.73 -16.49 -20.04
CA TYR A 553 15.87 -17.40 -18.90
C TYR A 553 16.49 -18.75 -19.26
N LYS A 554 16.38 -19.20 -20.52
CA LYS A 554 17.06 -20.42 -20.99
C LYS A 554 18.57 -20.22 -21.19
N ASN A 555 18.98 -18.96 -21.38
CA ASN A 555 20.35 -18.56 -21.70
C ASN A 555 21.09 -17.95 -20.50
N LEU A 556 20.41 -17.81 -19.34
CA LEU A 556 20.98 -17.46 -18.04
C LEU A 556 21.28 -18.73 -17.25
#